data_AF-A0A0N9HVG5-F1
#
_entry.id   AF-A0A0N9HVG5-F1
#
_cell.length_a   1.000
_cell.length_b   1.000
_cell.length_c   1.000
_cell.angle_alpha   90.00
_cell.angle_beta   90.00
_cell.angle_gamma   90.00
#
_symmetry.space_group_name_H-M   'P 1'
#
loop_
_entity.id
_entity.type
_entity.pdbx_description
1 polymer ?
#
loop_
_entity_poly.entity_id
_entity_poly.type
_entity_poly.pdbx_seq_one_letter_code
_entity_poly.pdbx_strand_id
1 'polypeptide(L)'
;MRHVFVCTPIPIDITLGGCTVVVGDLHAALARAAQLFPDVRFGLIHDVERAATPPEVVEAVVAELERGAQAVVPVLPLTDTVKEVSPDGRILGTRDRAELRVMQSPLGAPIELLRQAADPRRPGVPLTTVDGHPHGLRIRTEIDVASVTL
;
A
#
# COMPACT_ATOMS: atom_id res chain seq x y z
N MET A 1 -15.48 -13.21 -0.40
CA MET A 1 -14.27 -13.27 0.45
C MET A 1 -13.31 -12.20 -0.04
N ARG A 2 -12.80 -11.35 0.86
CA ARG A 2 -11.83 -10.29 0.55
C ARG A 2 -10.45 -10.81 0.95
N HIS A 3 -9.65 -11.25 0.00
CA HIS A 3 -8.31 -11.76 0.30
C HIS A 3 -7.31 -10.60 0.28
N VAL A 4 -6.76 -10.27 1.44
CA VAL A 4 -5.62 -9.35 1.58
C VAL A 4 -4.35 -10.18 1.48
N PHE A 5 -3.45 -9.79 0.58
CA PHE A 5 -2.16 -10.45 0.39
C PHE A 5 -1.08 -9.51 0.90
N VAL A 6 -0.25 -10.01 1.81
CA VAL A 6 0.90 -9.27 2.31
C VAL A 6 2.12 -10.02 1.80
N CYS A 7 2.93 -9.35 0.97
CA CYS A 7 4.15 -9.92 0.42
C CYS A 7 5.31 -9.43 1.28
N THR A 8 5.93 -10.35 2.00
CA THR A 8 6.97 -10.04 2.98
C THR A 8 8.20 -10.87 2.64
N PRO A 9 9.42 -10.30 2.71
CA PRO A 9 10.65 -11.07 2.49
C PRO A 9 10.95 -12.06 3.63
N ILE A 10 10.20 -11.97 4.75
CA ILE A 10 10.34 -12.79 5.95
C ILE A 10 8.97 -13.39 6.28
N PRO A 11 8.85 -14.67 6.66
CA PRO A 11 7.59 -15.24 7.10
C PRO A 11 6.97 -14.44 8.25
N ILE A 12 5.73 -13.98 8.07
CA ILE A 12 4.93 -13.37 9.14
C ILE A 12 3.71 -14.24 9.38
N ASP A 13 3.52 -14.64 10.64
CA ASP A 13 2.33 -15.35 11.07
C ASP A 13 1.21 -14.32 11.29
N ILE A 14 0.37 -14.10 10.28
CA ILE A 14 -0.76 -13.17 10.38
C ILE A 14 -2.04 -13.99 10.51
N THR A 15 -2.63 -13.95 11.70
CA THR A 15 -3.99 -14.44 11.92
C THR A 15 -4.96 -13.26 11.80
N LEU A 16 -5.36 -12.93 10.58
CA LEU A 16 -6.49 -12.03 10.33
C LEU A 16 -7.58 -12.86 9.64
N GLY A 17 -8.75 -12.95 10.25
CA GLY A 17 -9.89 -13.71 9.71
C GLY A 17 -10.17 -13.30 8.25
N GLY A 18 -9.90 -14.20 7.31
CA GLY A 18 -10.12 -13.99 5.86
C GLY A 18 -8.92 -13.47 5.06
N CYS A 19 -7.77 -13.21 5.68
CA CYS A 19 -6.55 -12.81 4.97
C CYS A 19 -5.60 -14.01 4.76
N THR A 20 -4.90 -14.05 3.63
CA THR A 20 -3.89 -15.09 3.37
C THR A 20 -2.58 -14.41 3.00
N VAL A 21 -1.59 -14.56 3.88
CA VAL A 21 -0.22 -14.08 3.62
C VAL A 21 0.47 -15.07 2.71
N VAL A 22 1.07 -14.56 1.63
CA VAL A 22 1.85 -15.38 0.71
C VAL A 22 3.28 -14.85 0.72
N VAL A 23 4.20 -15.66 1.24
CA VAL A 23 5.61 -15.31 1.40
C VAL A 23 6.35 -15.59 0.10
N GLY A 24 7.15 -14.63 -0.37
CA GLY A 24 7.98 -14.77 -1.55
C GLY A 24 8.25 -13.46 -2.28
N ASP A 25 8.96 -13.56 -3.40
CA ASP A 25 9.01 -12.47 -4.38
C ASP A 25 7.58 -12.08 -4.81
N LEU A 26 7.36 -10.80 -5.08
CA LEU A 26 6.04 -10.24 -5.31
C LEU A 26 5.30 -10.92 -6.48
N HIS A 27 6.00 -11.21 -7.59
CA HIS A 27 5.42 -11.93 -8.71
C HIS A 27 5.08 -13.38 -8.34
N ALA A 28 5.97 -14.06 -7.62
CA ALA A 28 5.75 -15.44 -7.18
C ALA A 28 4.56 -15.54 -6.19
N ALA A 29 4.45 -14.57 -5.28
CA ALA A 29 3.36 -14.51 -4.30
C ALA A 29 2.00 -14.27 -4.98
N LEU A 30 1.92 -13.33 -5.91
CA LEU A 30 0.73 -13.09 -6.73
C LEU A 30 0.40 -14.32 -7.60
N ALA A 31 1.42 -15.00 -8.12
CA ALA A 31 1.23 -16.21 -8.90
C ALA A 31 0.58 -17.32 -8.08
N ARG A 32 1.11 -17.54 -6.87
CA ARG A 32 0.64 -18.55 -5.92
C ARG A 32 -0.75 -18.22 -5.39
N ALA A 33 -1.05 -16.95 -5.12
CA ALA A 33 -2.36 -16.51 -4.68
C ALA A 33 -3.46 -16.88 -5.67
N ALA A 34 -3.28 -16.61 -6.97
CA ALA A 34 -4.26 -16.97 -7.99
C ALA A 34 -4.43 -18.50 -8.15
N GLN A 35 -3.39 -19.29 -7.88
CA GLN A 35 -3.48 -20.75 -7.87
C GLN A 35 -4.27 -21.29 -6.67
N LEU A 36 -4.07 -20.68 -5.50
CA LEU A 36 -4.76 -21.06 -4.26
C LEU A 36 -6.22 -20.64 -4.26
N PHE A 37 -6.52 -19.51 -4.88
CA PHE A 37 -7.84 -18.89 -4.90
C PHE A 37 -8.22 -18.54 -6.35
N PRO A 38 -8.73 -19.50 -7.14
CA PRO A 38 -9.07 -19.26 -8.54
C PRO A 38 -10.07 -18.11 -8.78
N ASP A 39 -10.93 -17.84 -7.79
CA ASP A 39 -11.94 -16.76 -7.85
C ASP A 39 -11.44 -15.42 -7.29
N VAL A 40 -10.14 -15.29 -6.98
CA VAL A 40 -9.58 -14.05 -6.46
C VAL A 40 -9.63 -12.96 -7.54
N ARG A 41 -10.30 -11.85 -7.23
CA ARG A 41 -10.44 -10.73 -8.17
C ARG A 41 -9.36 -9.67 -7.99
N PHE A 42 -8.98 -9.41 -6.75
CA PHE A 42 -8.10 -8.31 -6.38
C PHE A 42 -6.87 -8.83 -5.64
N GLY A 43 -5.71 -8.24 -5.94
CA GLY A 43 -4.53 -8.32 -5.10
C GLY A 43 -4.34 -7.03 -4.33
N LEU A 44 -3.93 -7.14 -3.08
CA LEU A 44 -3.46 -6.01 -2.28
C LEU A 44 -1.96 -6.20 -2.05
N ILE A 45 -1.18 -5.12 -2.11
CA ILE A 45 0.26 -5.12 -1.89
C ILE A 45 0.52 -4.19 -0.72
N HIS A 46 0.89 -4.77 0.42
CA HIS A 46 1.10 -4.04 1.67
C HIS A 46 2.58 -4.07 2.10
N ASP A 47 3.02 -2.97 2.70
CA ASP A 47 4.35 -2.85 3.27
C ASP A 47 4.37 -3.31 4.74
N VAL A 48 5.32 -4.19 5.07
CA VAL A 48 5.50 -4.69 6.45
C VAL A 48 5.85 -3.60 7.43
N GLU A 49 6.50 -2.52 6.99
CA GLU A 49 6.80 -1.39 7.85
C GLU A 49 5.52 -0.67 8.28
N ARG A 50 4.38 -0.88 7.62
CA ARG A 50 3.09 -0.29 8.00
C ARG A 50 2.22 -1.26 8.78
N ALA A 51 2.81 -1.98 9.74
CA ALA A 51 2.16 -3.03 10.52
C ALA A 51 0.95 -2.54 11.34
N ALA A 52 0.90 -1.24 11.68
CA ALA A 52 -0.20 -0.64 12.43
C ALA A 52 -1.33 -0.06 11.55
N THR A 53 -1.32 -0.34 10.23
CA THR A 53 -2.40 0.11 9.33
C THR A 53 -3.72 -0.50 9.79
N PRO A 54 -4.74 0.31 10.10
CA PRO A 54 -5.96 -0.21 10.68
C PRO A 54 -6.88 -0.81 9.60
N PRO A 55 -7.78 -1.74 9.97
CA PRO A 55 -8.59 -2.49 9.00
C PRO A 55 -9.43 -1.62 8.06
N GLU A 56 -9.95 -0.49 8.54
CA GLU A 56 -10.80 0.42 7.76
C GLU A 56 -10.10 0.99 6.52
N VAL A 57 -8.77 1.15 6.56
CA VAL A 57 -7.98 1.59 5.39
C VAL A 57 -8.01 0.50 4.31
N VAL A 58 -7.86 -0.76 4.72
CA VAL A 58 -7.91 -1.91 3.80
C VAL A 58 -9.32 -2.07 3.22
N GLU A 59 -10.34 -1.91 4.05
CA GLU A 59 -11.74 -1.97 3.62
C GLU A 59 -12.09 -0.87 2.63
N ALA A 60 -11.60 0.36 2.84
CA ALA A 60 -11.80 1.48 1.92
C ALA A 60 -11.17 1.21 0.55
N VAL A 61 -9.95 0.67 0.52
CA VAL A 61 -9.27 0.27 -0.72
C VAL A 61 -10.09 -0.78 -1.48
N VAL A 62 -10.57 -1.81 -0.78
CA VAL A 62 -11.37 -2.88 -1.40
C VAL A 62 -12.72 -2.35 -1.90
N ALA A 63 -13.40 -1.50 -1.12
CA ALA A 63 -14.68 -0.93 -1.50
C ALA A 63 -14.57 -0.10 -2.80
N GLU A 64 -13.48 0.64 -2.98
CA GLU A 64 -13.27 1.45 -4.18
C GLU A 64 -12.89 0.59 -5.40
N LEU A 65 -12.17 -0.52 -5.21
CA LEU A 65 -12.00 -1.53 -6.25
C LEU A 65 -13.32 -2.19 -6.65
N GLU A 66 -14.20 -2.48 -5.69
CA GLU A 66 -15.55 -3.02 -5.95
C GLU A 66 -16.43 -2.05 -6.75
N ARG A 67 -16.15 -0.74 -6.67
CA ARG A 67 -16.80 0.30 -7.50
C ARG A 67 -16.21 0.44 -8.91
N GLY A 68 -15.15 -0.28 -9.23
CA GLY A 68 -14.58 -0.35 -10.57
C GLY A 68 -13.26 0.42 -10.75
N ALA A 69 -12.65 0.92 -9.67
CA ALA A 69 -11.32 1.51 -9.77
C ALA A 69 -10.29 0.47 -10.25
N GLN A 70 -9.38 0.88 -11.15
CA GLN A 70 -8.36 -0.03 -11.72
C GLN A 70 -7.17 -0.25 -10.78
N ALA A 71 -6.86 0.73 -9.95
CA ALA A 71 -5.92 0.62 -8.86
C ALA A 71 -6.25 1.67 -7.79
N VAL A 72 -6.04 1.34 -6.52
CA VAL A 72 -6.42 2.18 -5.38
C VAL A 72 -5.29 2.24 -4.35
N VAL A 73 -5.05 3.42 -3.80
CA VAL A 73 -4.05 3.64 -2.74
C VAL A 73 -4.59 4.58 -1.66
N PRO A 74 -4.30 4.31 -0.37
CA PRO A 74 -4.58 5.26 0.70
C PRO A 74 -3.56 6.40 0.68
N VAL A 75 -4.02 7.62 0.96
CA VAL A 75 -3.17 8.81 0.97
C VAL A 75 -3.49 9.74 2.14
N LEU A 76 -2.47 10.43 2.64
CA LEU A 76 -2.63 11.54 3.58
C LEU A 76 -2.19 12.87 2.94
N PRO A 77 -2.79 14.01 3.35
CA PRO A 77 -2.27 15.33 3.03
C PRO A 77 -0.81 15.46 3.48
N LEU A 78 0.00 16.17 2.69
CA LEU A 78 1.35 16.48 3.09
C LEU A 78 1.36 17.70 4.03
N THR A 79 1.87 17.53 5.24
CA THR A 79 1.85 18.57 6.29
C THR A 79 3.09 19.45 6.30
N ASP A 80 4.24 18.89 5.96
CA ASP A 80 5.52 19.59 5.97
C ASP A 80 5.70 20.48 4.75
N THR A 81 6.61 21.46 4.84
CA THR A 81 6.94 22.31 3.70
C THR A 81 7.89 21.56 2.77
N VAL A 82 7.57 21.48 1.47
CA VAL A 82 8.43 20.83 0.47
C VAL A 82 9.29 21.85 -0.24
N LYS A 83 10.61 21.59 -0.26
CA LYS A 83 11.59 22.44 -0.95
C LYS A 83 12.12 21.74 -2.20
N GLU A 84 12.30 22.51 -3.26
CA GLU A 84 13.13 22.10 -4.40
C GLU A 84 14.58 22.42 -4.05
N VAL A 85 15.48 21.45 -4.23
CA VAL A 85 16.89 21.57 -3.86
C VAL A 85 17.75 21.19 -5.06
N SER A 86 18.78 21.99 -5.34
CA SER A 86 19.75 21.71 -6.39
C SER A 86 20.73 20.59 -5.98
N PRO A 87 21.46 19.98 -6.93
CA PRO A 87 22.44 18.93 -6.61
C PRO A 87 23.55 19.37 -5.63
N ASP A 88 23.88 20.66 -5.56
CA ASP A 88 24.84 21.27 -4.64
C ASP A 88 24.20 21.70 -3.29
N GLY A 89 22.94 21.36 -3.03
CA GLY A 89 22.29 21.51 -1.73
C GLY A 89 21.62 22.87 -1.47
N ARG A 90 21.37 23.68 -2.51
CA ARG A 90 20.76 25.00 -2.36
C ARG A 90 19.25 24.92 -2.58
N ILE A 91 18.47 25.62 -1.76
CA ILE A 91 17.02 25.74 -1.94
C ILE A 91 16.74 26.58 -3.19
N LEU A 92 16.06 25.97 -4.16
CA LEU A 92 15.61 26.60 -5.41
C LEU A 92 14.22 27.23 -5.26
N GLY A 93 13.37 26.65 -4.41
CA GLY A 93 11.99 27.10 -4.26
C GLY A 93 11.19 26.26 -3.27
N THR A 94 9.90 26.57 -3.17
CA THR A 94 8.92 25.82 -2.36
C THR A 94 7.88 25.24 -3.30
N ARG A 95 7.65 23.93 -3.24
CA ARG A 95 6.53 23.28 -3.95
C ARG A 95 5.24 23.54 -3.19
N ASP A 96 4.16 23.79 -3.92
CA ASP A 96 2.83 23.79 -3.31
C ASP A 96 2.47 22.37 -2.88
N ARG A 97 2.24 22.19 -1.58
CA ARG A 97 1.90 20.89 -0.99
C ARG A 97 0.41 20.57 -1.03
N ALA A 98 -0.45 21.52 -1.41
CA ALA A 98 -1.90 21.32 -1.46
C ALA A 98 -2.30 20.20 -2.44
N GLU A 99 -1.54 20.04 -3.52
CA GLU A 99 -1.71 19.00 -4.53
C GLU A 99 -0.89 17.73 -4.25
N LEU A 100 -0.08 17.73 -3.18
CA LEU A 100 0.80 16.61 -2.84
C LEU A 100 0.19 15.72 -1.77
N ARG A 101 0.53 14.43 -1.85
CA ARG A 101 0.03 13.40 -0.94
C ARG A 101 1.14 12.46 -0.52
N VAL A 102 1.09 12.04 0.74
CA VAL A 102 1.89 10.92 1.25
C VAL A 102 1.13 9.64 0.95
N MET A 103 1.65 8.87 -0.01
CA MET A 103 1.09 7.56 -0.33
C MET A 103 1.38 6.55 0.79
N GLN A 104 0.34 5.84 1.19
CA GLN A 104 0.38 4.72 2.12
C GLN A 104 0.15 3.40 1.36
N SER A 105 0.10 2.28 2.09
CA SER A 105 -0.30 0.97 1.56
C SER A 105 -1.45 0.42 2.41
N PRO A 106 -2.29 -0.49 1.88
CA PRO A 106 -2.08 -1.32 0.69
C PRO A 106 -2.30 -0.59 -0.65
N LEU A 107 -1.54 -0.95 -1.68
CA LEU A 107 -1.93 -0.73 -3.07
C LEU A 107 -2.85 -1.88 -3.49
N GLY A 108 -4.06 -1.57 -3.96
CA GLY A 108 -5.00 -2.56 -4.45
C GLY A 108 -5.25 -2.47 -5.94
N ALA A 109 -5.38 -3.60 -6.64
CA ALA A 109 -5.69 -3.66 -8.06
C ALA A 109 -6.22 -5.06 -8.47
N PRO A 110 -6.80 -5.24 -9.67
CA PRO A 110 -7.09 -6.56 -10.23
C PRO A 110 -5.86 -7.47 -10.20
N ILE A 111 -6.02 -8.72 -9.76
CA ILE A 111 -4.86 -9.61 -9.58
C ILE A 111 -4.12 -9.87 -10.89
N GLU A 112 -4.84 -9.95 -12.02
CA GLU A 112 -4.23 -10.16 -13.33
C GLU A 112 -3.40 -8.95 -13.78
N LEU A 113 -3.84 -7.73 -13.46
CA LEU A 113 -3.07 -6.52 -13.73
C LEU A 113 -1.74 -6.55 -12.97
N LEU A 114 -1.78 -6.92 -11.68
CA LEU A 114 -0.59 -7.03 -10.86
C LEU A 114 0.38 -8.10 -11.35
N ARG A 115 -0.14 -9.26 -11.79
CA ARG A 115 0.68 -10.37 -12.33
C ARG A 115 1.38 -10.02 -13.65
N GLN A 116 0.74 -9.18 -14.47
CA GLN A 116 1.26 -8.77 -15.78
C GLN A 116 2.19 -7.56 -15.71
N ALA A 117 2.15 -6.79 -14.61
CA ALA A 117 2.99 -5.61 -14.43
C ALA A 117 4.48 -5.99 -14.29
N ALA A 118 5.35 -5.19 -14.90
CA ALA A 118 6.80 -5.33 -14.72
C ALA A 118 7.22 -5.08 -13.26
N ASP A 119 6.61 -4.10 -12.60
CA ASP A 119 6.66 -3.91 -11.14
C ASP A 119 5.22 -3.84 -10.62
N PRO A 120 4.72 -4.83 -9.86
CA PRO A 120 3.36 -4.83 -9.35
C PRO A 120 3.05 -3.67 -8.39
N ARG A 121 4.07 -3.01 -7.82
CA ARG A 121 3.91 -1.76 -7.03
C ARG A 121 3.63 -0.54 -7.90
N ARG A 122 3.81 -0.67 -9.21
CA ARG A 122 3.61 0.36 -10.23
C ARG A 122 2.82 -0.25 -11.40
N PRO A 123 1.51 -0.50 -11.22
CA PRO A 123 0.70 -1.26 -12.18
C PRO A 123 0.51 -0.56 -13.55
N GLY A 124 1.09 0.63 -13.76
CA GLY A 124 1.03 1.35 -15.05
C GLY A 124 -0.32 1.96 -15.38
N VAL A 125 -1.26 1.94 -14.42
CA VAL A 125 -2.58 2.56 -14.53
C VAL A 125 -2.71 3.73 -13.54
N PRO A 126 -3.59 4.71 -13.80
CA PRO A 126 -3.90 5.75 -12.83
C PRO A 126 -4.33 5.17 -11.48
N LEU A 127 -3.85 5.76 -10.40
CA LEU A 127 -4.19 5.36 -9.03
C LEU A 127 -5.34 6.22 -8.52
N THR A 128 -6.44 5.58 -8.15
CA THR A 128 -7.53 6.21 -7.39
C THR A 128 -7.11 6.32 -5.92
N THR A 129 -7.48 7.40 -5.25
CA THR A 129 -7.10 7.63 -3.85
C THR A 129 -8.27 7.41 -2.91
N VAL A 130 -8.00 6.80 -1.75
CA VAL A 130 -8.88 6.83 -0.58
C VAL A 130 -8.16 7.51 0.59
N ASP A 131 -8.91 7.91 1.61
CA ASP A 131 -8.33 8.49 2.81
C ASP A 131 -7.41 7.48 3.51
N GLY A 132 -6.19 7.90 3.80
CA GLY A 132 -5.24 7.16 4.62
C GLY A 132 -5.50 7.34 6.11
N HIS A 133 -4.62 6.76 6.93
CA HIS A 133 -4.72 6.84 8.38
C HIS A 133 -3.35 7.14 9.01
N PRO A 134 -3.24 7.95 10.08
CA PRO A 134 -1.98 8.20 10.76
C PRO A 134 -1.21 6.93 11.14
N HIS A 135 -1.87 5.90 11.67
CA HIS A 135 -1.25 4.60 11.99
C HIS A 135 -0.78 3.79 10.76
N GLY A 136 -1.14 4.22 9.56
CA GLY A 136 -0.52 3.75 8.32
C GLY A 136 0.90 4.28 8.12
N LEU A 137 1.54 4.89 9.12
CA LEU A 137 2.95 5.31 9.07
C LEU A 137 3.90 4.12 8.93
N ARG A 138 5.13 4.38 8.45
CA ARG A 138 6.17 3.36 8.39
C ARG A 138 6.93 3.32 9.71
N ILE A 139 6.95 2.15 10.34
CA ILE A 139 7.62 1.89 11.60
C ILE A 139 9.06 1.50 11.30
N ARG A 140 10.00 2.41 11.59
CA ARG A 140 11.44 2.22 11.34
C ARG A 140 12.31 2.60 12.53
N THR A 141 11.76 3.35 13.45
CA THR A 141 12.43 3.89 14.63
C THR A 141 11.64 3.58 15.90
N GLU A 142 12.28 3.71 17.05
CA GLU A 142 11.60 3.55 18.35
C GLU A 142 10.48 4.58 18.56
N ILE A 143 10.63 5.78 17.98
CA ILE A 143 9.60 6.83 18.03
C ILE A 143 8.36 6.40 17.25
N ASP A 144 8.53 5.73 16.11
CA ASP A 144 7.41 5.23 15.31
C ASP A 144 6.63 4.15 16.08
N VAL A 145 7.35 3.26 16.78
CA VAL A 145 6.74 2.22 17.63
C VAL A 145 5.90 2.87 18.72
N ALA A 146 6.45 3.83 19.45
CA ALA A 146 5.72 4.54 20.51
C ALA A 146 4.44 5.22 19.96
N SER A 147 4.49 5.74 18.74
CA SER A 147 3.37 6.46 18.10
C SER A 147 2.19 5.56 17.72
N VAL A 148 2.36 4.24 17.68
CA VAL A 148 1.30 3.28 17.29
C VAL A 148 0.88 2.34 18.41
N THR A 149 1.56 2.38 19.56
CA THR A 149 1.27 1.52 20.72
C THR A 149 0.65 2.26 21.92
N LEU A 150 0.65 3.59 21.91
CA LEU A 150 0.08 4.46 22.96
C LEU A 150 -1.36 4.83 22.63
#